data_AF-A0A8B7NG35-F1
#
_entry.id   AF-A0A8B7NG35-F1
#
_cell.length_a   1.000
_cell.length_b   1.000
_cell.length_c   1.000
_cell.angle_alpha   90.00
_cell.angle_beta   90.00
_cell.angle_gamma   90.00
#
_symmetry.space_group_name_H-M   'P 1'
#
loop_
_entity.id
_entity.type
_entity.pdbx_description
1 polymer ?
#
loop_
_entity_poly.entity_id
_entity_poly.type
_entity_poly.pdbx_seq_one_letter_code
_entity_poly.pdbx_strand_id
1 'polypeptide(L)'
;MKLSNGAVVTPVTGEEAEDLLKNFPGYVDGLVRAGPSRCLLPTAYNRFAEEYINFKFRSSDVVIVTYAKCGTTWMQEILWTMCHNPDLDNPDADLDLSIRSPFLEFDCMVDVLTKKNGHNSTLVKALQKRDPAASPDAGVFLGLTKVAEDPRIIKTHLPFSILPLNLLDTCKVVYVARNPKDALSSYLHHHRLIKIHDYQGTDDQFVDYFINGQVLHGGYADHLAEAWPLRGHKNLAFLFYEDLKRDPDAQLKNLDAFLGTGLTDQQLDNVKNRTGFSNMKARMGACVAVDGDAVEGMGVTALFNAKAAQEGGFYRKGKAGSWKEDISEKNLAKIDRYIAEQITAKMPDLKFSYE
;
A
#
# COMPACT_ATOMS: atom_id res chain seq x y z
N MET A 1 -22.18 10.85 -2.39
CA MET A 1 -22.44 9.81 -3.41
C MET A 1 -22.65 8.49 -2.70
N LYS A 2 -23.69 7.71 -3.07
CA LYS A 2 -23.90 6.34 -2.54
C LYS A 2 -23.43 5.35 -3.60
N LEU A 3 -22.63 4.36 -3.20
CA LEU A 3 -22.08 3.33 -4.07
C LEU A 3 -22.99 2.10 -4.12
N SER A 4 -22.83 1.27 -5.15
CA SER A 4 -23.63 0.05 -5.34
C SER A 4 -23.48 -1.00 -4.22
N ASN A 5 -22.36 -1.04 -3.50
CA ASN A 5 -22.18 -1.90 -2.31
C ASN A 5 -22.78 -1.29 -1.02
N GLY A 6 -23.42 -0.12 -1.10
CA GLY A 6 -24.02 0.59 0.02
C GLY A 6 -23.11 1.59 0.74
N ALA A 7 -21.80 1.60 0.45
CA ALA A 7 -20.88 2.58 1.01
C ALA A 7 -21.24 4.01 0.57
N VAL A 8 -20.94 4.98 1.43
CA VAL A 8 -21.19 6.39 1.16
C VAL A 8 -19.85 7.12 1.02
N VAL A 9 -19.77 7.96 0.01
CA VAL A 9 -18.63 8.86 -0.24
C VAL A 9 -19.08 10.30 -0.01
N THR A 10 -18.41 11.01 0.87
CA THR A 10 -18.72 12.39 1.27
C THR A 10 -17.51 13.31 1.02
N PRO A 11 -17.69 14.49 0.40
CA PRO A 11 -16.62 15.46 0.26
C PRO A 11 -16.18 15.99 1.63
N VAL A 12 -14.88 16.27 1.77
CA VAL A 12 -14.35 17.06 2.89
C VAL A 12 -14.53 18.54 2.55
N THR A 13 -15.08 19.33 3.48
CA THR A 13 -15.47 20.73 3.24
C THR A 13 -15.17 21.61 4.46
N GLY A 14 -15.24 22.93 4.29
CA GLY A 14 -15.03 23.89 5.38
C GLY A 14 -13.58 23.97 5.86
N GLU A 15 -13.39 24.35 7.13
CA GLU A 15 -12.08 24.59 7.73
C GLU A 15 -11.16 23.36 7.66
N GLU A 16 -11.70 22.13 7.79
CA GLU A 16 -10.92 20.89 7.64
C GLU A 16 -10.32 20.78 6.23
N ALA A 17 -11.10 21.10 5.19
CA ALA A 17 -10.61 21.06 3.82
C ALA A 17 -9.54 22.12 3.58
N GLU A 18 -9.75 23.35 4.07
CA GLU A 18 -8.77 24.44 3.93
C GLU A 18 -7.44 24.09 4.60
N ASP A 19 -7.48 23.55 5.81
CA ASP A 19 -6.29 23.13 6.55
C ASP A 19 -5.54 21.97 5.88
N LEU A 20 -6.27 20.95 5.42
CA LEU A 20 -5.68 19.82 4.71
C LEU A 20 -5.06 20.25 3.38
N LEU A 21 -5.76 21.04 2.57
CA LEU A 21 -5.26 21.47 1.27
C LEU A 21 -4.06 22.42 1.38
N LYS A 22 -3.99 23.21 2.45
CA LYS A 22 -2.83 24.03 2.77
C LYS A 22 -1.60 23.19 3.11
N ASN A 23 -1.77 22.12 3.89
CA ASN A 23 -0.64 21.32 4.39
C ASN A 23 -0.27 20.13 3.47
N PHE A 24 -1.18 19.71 2.59
CA PHE A 24 -1.00 18.64 1.59
C PHE A 24 -1.32 19.15 0.17
N PRO A 25 -0.53 20.10 -0.36
CA PRO A 25 -0.78 20.74 -1.67
C PRO A 25 -0.80 19.79 -2.86
N GLY A 26 -0.37 18.53 -2.71
CA GLY A 26 -0.52 17.52 -3.77
C GLY A 26 -1.98 17.16 -4.08
N TYR A 27 -2.92 17.38 -3.15
CA TYR A 27 -4.34 17.09 -3.32
C TYR A 27 -5.11 18.22 -4.02
N VAL A 28 -4.81 18.47 -5.30
CA VAL A 28 -5.30 19.69 -5.99
C VAL A 28 -6.82 19.77 -6.19
N ASP A 29 -7.52 18.63 -6.29
CA ASP A 29 -8.96 18.56 -6.61
C ASP A 29 -9.83 18.33 -5.35
N GLY A 30 -9.25 18.46 -4.17
CA GLY A 30 -9.94 18.19 -2.91
C GLY A 30 -9.85 16.73 -2.45
N LEU A 31 -10.58 16.44 -1.37
CA LEU A 31 -10.59 15.16 -0.68
C LEU A 31 -12.02 14.68 -0.43
N VAL A 32 -12.18 13.35 -0.34
CA VAL A 32 -13.42 12.66 0.03
C VAL A 32 -13.14 11.65 1.13
N ARG A 33 -14.18 11.30 1.89
CA ARG A 33 -14.19 10.17 2.82
C ARG A 33 -15.13 9.10 2.31
N ALA A 34 -14.65 7.86 2.23
CA ALA A 34 -15.41 6.72 1.72
C ALA A 34 -15.63 5.64 2.79
N GLY A 35 -16.85 5.11 2.84
CA GLY A 35 -17.20 3.96 3.67
C GLY A 35 -17.27 4.26 5.18
N PRO A 36 -17.62 3.24 5.98
CA PRO A 36 -17.75 3.37 7.44
C PRO A 36 -16.43 3.74 8.14
N SER A 37 -15.29 3.28 7.63
CA SER A 37 -13.96 3.68 8.13
C SER A 37 -13.54 5.11 7.74
N ARG A 38 -14.41 5.85 7.03
CA ARG A 38 -14.15 7.24 6.61
C ARG A 38 -12.80 7.40 5.90
N CYS A 39 -12.44 6.43 5.05
CA CYS A 39 -11.18 6.35 4.32
C CYS A 39 -10.97 7.63 3.50
N LEU A 40 -9.93 8.40 3.83
CA LEU A 40 -9.64 9.68 3.20
C LEU A 40 -8.89 9.48 1.89
N LEU A 41 -9.43 9.98 0.78
CA LEU A 41 -8.91 9.79 -0.57
C LEU A 41 -9.01 11.09 -1.38
N PRO A 42 -8.21 11.30 -2.43
CA PRO A 42 -8.41 12.40 -3.37
C PRO A 42 -9.80 12.34 -4.02
N THR A 43 -10.38 13.49 -4.35
CA THR A 43 -11.70 13.58 -5.01
C THR A 43 -11.81 12.73 -6.28
N ALA A 44 -10.70 12.50 -6.98
CA ALA A 44 -10.63 11.62 -8.15
C ALA A 44 -11.11 10.19 -7.86
N TYR A 45 -11.14 9.74 -6.60
CA TYR A 45 -11.75 8.46 -6.21
C TYR A 45 -13.18 8.31 -6.71
N ASN A 46 -13.96 9.40 -6.77
CA ASN A 46 -15.34 9.37 -7.26
C ASN A 46 -15.47 8.79 -8.68
N ARG A 47 -14.43 8.95 -9.52
CA ARG A 47 -14.43 8.44 -10.90
C ARG A 47 -14.29 6.92 -10.98
N PHE A 48 -13.63 6.33 -10.00
CA PHE A 48 -13.22 4.92 -10.00
C PHE A 48 -13.91 4.09 -8.92
N ALA A 49 -14.64 4.74 -8.00
CA ALA A 49 -15.21 4.10 -6.82
C ALA A 49 -16.03 2.85 -7.16
N GLU A 50 -16.91 2.93 -8.17
CA GLU A 50 -17.73 1.79 -8.62
C GLU A 50 -16.89 0.65 -9.21
N GLU A 51 -15.81 0.95 -9.93
CA GLU A 51 -14.89 -0.07 -10.44
C GLU A 51 -14.13 -0.77 -9.30
N TYR A 52 -13.74 -0.03 -8.26
CA TYR A 52 -13.05 -0.61 -7.10
C TYR A 52 -13.96 -1.53 -6.30
N ILE A 53 -15.16 -1.07 -5.92
CA ILE A 53 -16.08 -1.87 -5.09
C ILE A 53 -16.71 -3.05 -5.85
N ASN A 54 -16.69 -3.05 -7.18
CA ASN A 54 -17.19 -4.14 -8.02
C ASN A 54 -16.07 -4.92 -8.72
N PHE A 55 -14.80 -4.65 -8.38
CA PHE A 55 -13.66 -5.27 -9.02
C PHE A 55 -13.80 -6.81 -9.00
N LYS A 56 -13.56 -7.45 -10.15
CA LYS A 56 -13.71 -8.89 -10.30
C LYS A 56 -12.42 -9.60 -9.89
N PHE A 57 -12.36 -9.99 -8.63
CA PHE A 57 -11.35 -10.92 -8.15
C PHE A 57 -11.57 -12.33 -8.72
N ARG A 58 -10.47 -13.06 -8.92
CA ARG A 58 -10.41 -14.45 -9.37
C ARG A 58 -10.00 -15.33 -8.19
N SER A 59 -10.34 -16.60 -8.22
CA SER A 59 -9.96 -17.54 -7.15
C SER A 59 -8.45 -17.74 -7.02
N SER A 60 -7.69 -17.47 -8.08
CA SER A 60 -6.22 -17.49 -8.10
C SER A 60 -5.58 -16.24 -7.50
N ASP A 61 -6.34 -15.17 -7.24
CA ASP A 61 -5.73 -13.92 -6.78
C ASP A 61 -5.14 -14.05 -5.37
N VAL A 62 -4.06 -13.29 -5.16
CA VAL A 62 -3.50 -13.04 -3.83
C VAL A 62 -3.47 -11.53 -3.62
N VAL A 63 -4.29 -11.04 -2.69
CA VAL A 63 -4.48 -9.61 -2.44
C VAL A 63 -3.77 -9.20 -1.16
N ILE A 64 -2.90 -8.20 -1.25
CA ILE A 64 -2.20 -7.61 -0.12
C ILE A 64 -3.00 -6.41 0.34
N VAL A 65 -3.66 -6.53 1.50
CA VAL A 65 -4.42 -5.44 2.13
C VAL A 65 -3.63 -4.95 3.32
N THR A 66 -3.22 -3.69 3.33
CA THR A 66 -2.42 -3.16 4.45
C THR A 66 -2.76 -1.71 4.68
N TYR A 67 -2.72 -1.21 5.91
CA TYR A 67 -2.54 0.23 6.06
C TYR A 67 -1.17 0.63 5.52
N ALA A 68 -1.08 1.83 4.94
CA ALA A 68 0.15 2.31 4.33
C ALA A 68 1.35 2.22 5.30
N LYS A 69 2.52 1.87 4.76
CA LYS A 69 3.81 1.80 5.49
C LYS A 69 3.93 0.67 6.52
N CYS A 70 3.11 -0.38 6.39
CA CYS A 70 3.20 -1.59 7.20
C CYS A 70 4.00 -2.74 6.54
N GLY A 71 4.82 -2.46 5.51
CA GLY A 71 5.66 -3.48 4.85
C GLY A 71 5.12 -4.00 3.52
N THR A 72 4.14 -3.32 2.93
CA THR A 72 3.44 -3.74 1.70
C THR A 72 4.38 -4.04 0.53
N THR A 73 5.35 -3.18 0.25
CA THR A 73 6.31 -3.41 -0.87
C THR A 73 7.14 -4.66 -0.64
N TRP A 74 7.52 -4.95 0.61
CA TRP A 74 8.24 -6.18 0.94
C TRP A 74 7.34 -7.39 0.69
N MET A 75 6.07 -7.32 1.11
CA MET A 75 5.10 -8.39 0.86
C MET A 75 4.80 -8.58 -0.63
N GLN A 76 4.72 -7.50 -1.43
CA GLN A 76 4.57 -7.61 -2.88
C GLN A 76 5.73 -8.38 -3.51
N GLU A 77 6.98 -8.05 -3.14
CA GLU A 77 8.14 -8.77 -3.64
C GLU A 77 8.19 -10.23 -3.15
N ILE A 78 7.83 -10.49 -1.88
CA ILE A 78 7.75 -11.86 -1.34
C ILE A 78 6.75 -12.68 -2.16
N LEU A 79 5.49 -12.27 -2.21
CA LEU A 79 4.42 -13.07 -2.82
C LEU A 79 4.61 -13.19 -4.32
N TRP A 80 5.07 -12.13 -5.00
CA TRP A 80 5.38 -12.22 -6.42
C TRP A 80 6.55 -13.16 -6.69
N THR A 81 7.63 -13.11 -5.90
CA THR A 81 8.77 -14.03 -6.09
C THR A 81 8.37 -15.47 -5.78
N MET A 82 7.56 -15.72 -4.75
CA MET A 82 7.07 -17.06 -4.43
C MET A 82 6.24 -17.66 -5.57
N CYS A 83 5.34 -16.87 -6.17
CA CYS A 83 4.42 -17.37 -7.18
C CYS A 83 5.02 -17.42 -8.59
N HIS A 84 5.92 -16.49 -8.92
CA HIS A 84 6.35 -16.25 -10.31
C HIS A 84 7.85 -16.36 -10.52
N ASN A 85 8.67 -16.36 -9.47
CA ASN A 85 10.13 -16.37 -9.61
C ASN A 85 10.88 -17.14 -8.50
N PRO A 86 10.45 -18.37 -8.13
CA PRO A 86 11.08 -19.12 -7.04
C PRO A 86 12.53 -19.55 -7.37
N ASP A 87 12.84 -19.72 -8.65
CA ASP A 87 14.16 -20.15 -9.15
C ASP A 87 15.05 -18.98 -9.62
N LEU A 88 14.57 -17.74 -9.48
CA LEU A 88 15.28 -16.50 -9.81
C LEU A 88 15.64 -16.32 -11.30
N ASP A 89 14.89 -16.93 -12.19
CA ASP A 89 15.12 -16.94 -13.64
C ASP A 89 13.99 -16.28 -14.47
N ASN A 90 12.94 -15.75 -13.83
CA ASN A 90 11.85 -15.08 -14.53
C ASN A 90 12.33 -13.72 -15.12
N PRO A 91 12.23 -13.51 -16.45
CA PRO A 91 12.70 -12.30 -17.11
C PRO A 91 11.91 -11.04 -16.70
N ASP A 92 10.68 -11.21 -16.21
CA ASP A 92 9.83 -10.11 -15.77
C ASP A 92 10.20 -9.62 -14.36
N ALA A 93 11.10 -10.31 -13.64
CA ALA A 93 11.39 -10.07 -12.23
C ALA A 93 11.91 -8.65 -11.92
N ASP A 94 12.47 -7.96 -12.91
CA ASP A 94 13.01 -6.61 -12.80
C ASP A 94 12.12 -5.54 -13.48
N LEU A 95 10.94 -5.94 -13.99
CA LEU A 95 9.90 -4.98 -14.38
C LEU A 95 9.47 -4.14 -13.17
N ASP A 96 8.95 -2.95 -13.48
CA ASP A 96 8.34 -2.07 -12.48
C ASP A 96 7.34 -2.86 -11.62
N LEU A 97 7.42 -2.67 -10.30
CA LEU A 97 6.58 -3.41 -9.36
C LEU A 97 5.09 -3.18 -9.63
N SER A 98 4.69 -2.06 -10.19
CA SER A 98 3.29 -1.76 -10.56
C SER A 98 2.78 -2.62 -11.72
N ILE A 99 3.68 -3.20 -12.53
CA ILE A 99 3.35 -4.12 -13.62
C ILE A 99 3.24 -5.56 -13.11
N ARG A 100 4.13 -5.94 -12.19
CA ARG A 100 4.20 -7.27 -11.56
C ARG A 100 3.13 -7.46 -10.48
N SER A 101 3.00 -6.47 -9.62
CA SER A 101 2.04 -6.43 -8.52
C SER A 101 1.32 -5.06 -8.49
N PRO A 102 0.24 -4.91 -9.27
CA PRO A 102 -0.46 -3.64 -9.43
C PRO A 102 -1.05 -3.08 -8.13
N PHE A 103 -1.07 -1.75 -8.01
CA PHE A 103 -1.69 -1.04 -6.89
C PHE A 103 -3.10 -0.58 -7.29
N LEU A 104 -4.11 -1.31 -6.82
CA LEU A 104 -5.50 -1.28 -7.32
C LEU A 104 -6.07 0.15 -7.44
N GLU A 105 -5.96 0.95 -6.39
CA GLU A 105 -6.58 2.27 -6.31
C GLU A 105 -5.69 3.43 -6.76
N PHE A 106 -4.50 3.16 -7.30
CA PHE A 106 -3.51 4.22 -7.50
C PHE A 106 -3.93 5.24 -8.56
N ASP A 107 -4.82 4.88 -9.50
CA ASP A 107 -5.38 5.83 -10.48
C ASP A 107 -6.00 7.07 -9.82
N CYS A 108 -6.71 6.90 -8.68
CA CYS A 108 -7.29 8.05 -7.98
C CYS A 108 -6.25 8.94 -7.29
N MET A 109 -5.04 8.42 -7.06
CA MET A 109 -3.95 9.15 -6.43
C MET A 109 -3.10 9.92 -7.46
N VAL A 110 -2.98 9.42 -8.68
CA VAL A 110 -2.16 10.05 -9.73
C VAL A 110 -2.96 10.77 -10.81
N ASP A 111 -4.29 10.88 -10.68
CA ASP A 111 -5.18 11.42 -11.72
C ASP A 111 -4.74 12.78 -12.29
N VAL A 112 -4.21 13.65 -11.44
CA VAL A 112 -3.72 14.97 -11.84
C VAL A 112 -2.38 14.88 -12.58
N LEU A 113 -1.51 13.95 -12.16
CA LEU A 113 -0.23 13.70 -12.80
C LEU A 113 -0.40 13.02 -14.16
N THR A 114 -1.36 12.11 -14.29
CA THR A 114 -1.68 11.44 -15.57
C THR A 114 -2.27 12.44 -16.57
N LYS A 115 -3.16 13.34 -16.14
CA LYS A 115 -3.68 14.45 -16.96
C LYS A 115 -2.59 15.41 -17.45
N LYS A 116 -1.55 15.68 -16.64
CA LYS A 116 -0.48 16.63 -16.97
C LYS A 116 0.62 16.05 -17.87
N ASN A 117 0.98 14.78 -17.70
CA ASN A 117 2.14 14.19 -18.37
C ASN A 117 1.79 13.45 -19.69
N GLY A 118 0.49 13.30 -19.99
CA GLY A 118 0.02 12.62 -21.20
C GLY A 118 0.18 11.09 -21.14
N HIS A 119 -0.52 10.38 -22.03
CA HIS A 119 -0.66 8.92 -22.04
C HIS A 119 0.59 8.12 -22.46
N ASN A 120 1.78 8.72 -22.48
CA ASN A 120 2.99 8.08 -23.02
C ASN A 120 3.93 7.50 -21.94
N SER A 121 3.36 6.92 -20.88
CA SER A 121 4.14 6.29 -19.80
C SER A 121 4.41 4.82 -20.09
N THR A 122 5.51 4.28 -19.54
CA THR A 122 5.85 2.85 -19.62
C THR A 122 4.73 1.96 -19.09
N LEU A 123 3.96 2.44 -18.12
CA LEU A 123 2.80 1.72 -17.58
C LEU A 123 1.64 1.64 -18.58
N VAL A 124 1.40 2.71 -19.36
CA VAL A 124 0.41 2.69 -20.45
C VAL A 124 0.85 1.72 -21.55
N LYS A 125 2.13 1.74 -21.94
CA LYS A 125 2.67 0.78 -22.91
C LYS A 125 2.55 -0.66 -22.40
N ALA A 126 2.85 -0.90 -21.13
CA ALA A 126 2.72 -2.21 -20.50
C ALA A 126 1.26 -2.70 -20.53
N LEU A 127 0.31 -1.82 -20.23
CA LEU A 127 -1.12 -2.10 -20.31
C LEU A 127 -1.52 -2.43 -21.75
N GLN A 128 -1.20 -1.57 -22.71
CA GLN A 128 -1.59 -1.73 -24.12
C GLN A 128 -0.93 -2.93 -24.80
N LYS A 129 0.27 -3.33 -24.35
CA LYS A 129 0.93 -4.56 -24.81
C LYS A 129 0.15 -5.82 -24.40
N ARG A 130 -0.49 -5.80 -23.22
CA ARG A 130 -1.29 -6.92 -22.69
C ARG A 130 -2.76 -6.86 -23.11
N ASP A 131 -3.30 -5.66 -23.31
CA ASP A 131 -4.65 -5.40 -23.83
C ASP A 131 -4.64 -4.17 -24.76
N PRO A 132 -4.50 -4.39 -26.09
CA PRO A 132 -4.48 -3.31 -27.07
C PRO A 132 -5.75 -2.45 -27.12
N ALA A 133 -6.87 -2.94 -26.57
CA ALA A 133 -8.13 -2.21 -26.49
C ALA A 133 -8.26 -1.37 -25.20
N ALA A 134 -7.31 -1.52 -24.26
CA ALA A 134 -7.36 -0.80 -23.00
C ALA A 134 -7.22 0.72 -23.21
N SER A 135 -8.19 1.47 -22.67
CA SER A 135 -8.11 2.92 -22.59
C SER A 135 -7.41 3.36 -21.31
N PRO A 136 -6.33 4.14 -21.38
CA PRO A 136 -5.70 4.73 -20.19
C PRO A 136 -6.65 5.60 -19.34
N ASP A 137 -7.69 6.18 -19.96
CA ASP A 137 -8.68 7.02 -19.27
C ASP A 137 -9.60 6.21 -18.34
N ALA A 138 -9.70 4.90 -18.56
CA ALA A 138 -10.41 3.96 -17.69
C ALA A 138 -9.60 3.57 -16.44
N GLY A 139 -8.39 4.10 -16.29
CA GLY A 139 -7.47 3.80 -15.20
C GLY A 139 -6.38 2.82 -15.64
N VAL A 140 -5.13 3.28 -15.60
CA VAL A 140 -3.96 2.48 -15.99
C VAL A 140 -3.70 1.39 -14.96
N PHE A 141 -3.82 1.69 -13.67
CA PHE A 141 -3.56 0.71 -12.63
C PHE A 141 -4.70 -0.31 -12.51
N LEU A 142 -5.95 0.13 -12.66
CA LEU A 142 -7.10 -0.76 -12.84
C LEU A 142 -6.91 -1.68 -14.04
N GLY A 143 -6.52 -1.14 -15.20
CA GLY A 143 -6.21 -1.92 -16.40
C GLY A 143 -5.12 -2.96 -16.15
N LEU A 144 -3.98 -2.54 -15.59
CA LEU A 144 -2.86 -3.43 -15.23
C LEU A 144 -3.31 -4.53 -14.26
N THR A 145 -4.16 -4.21 -13.30
CA THR A 145 -4.74 -5.21 -12.38
C THR A 145 -5.62 -6.23 -13.11
N LYS A 146 -6.38 -5.80 -14.13
CA LYS A 146 -7.24 -6.70 -14.94
C LYS A 146 -6.42 -7.66 -15.80
N VAL A 147 -5.25 -7.22 -16.30
CA VAL A 147 -4.42 -7.98 -17.27
C VAL A 147 -3.14 -8.57 -16.67
N ALA A 148 -2.94 -8.47 -15.35
CA ALA A 148 -1.82 -9.10 -14.67
C ALA A 148 -1.86 -10.63 -14.83
N GLU A 149 -0.67 -11.23 -14.85
CA GLU A 149 -0.48 -12.69 -14.94
C GLU A 149 -1.06 -13.39 -13.71
N ASP A 150 -1.69 -14.55 -13.93
CA ASP A 150 -2.23 -15.38 -12.85
C ASP A 150 -1.11 -16.25 -12.21
N PRO A 151 -1.08 -16.42 -10.87
CA PRO A 151 -1.94 -15.75 -9.90
C PRO A 151 -1.62 -14.25 -9.77
N ARG A 152 -2.65 -13.40 -9.86
CA ARG A 152 -2.46 -11.95 -9.75
C ARG A 152 -2.09 -11.59 -8.32
N ILE A 153 -0.96 -10.88 -8.15
CA ILE A 153 -0.53 -10.36 -6.86
C ILE A 153 -0.95 -8.89 -6.76
N ILE A 154 -2.04 -8.59 -6.07
CA ILE A 154 -2.67 -7.27 -6.11
C ILE A 154 -2.40 -6.54 -4.80
N LYS A 155 -1.95 -5.30 -4.85
CA LYS A 155 -1.82 -4.45 -3.66
C LYS A 155 -3.03 -3.52 -3.52
N THR A 156 -3.48 -3.32 -2.29
CA THR A 156 -4.36 -2.21 -1.91
C THR A 156 -4.12 -1.73 -0.48
N HIS A 157 -4.44 -0.46 -0.25
CA HIS A 157 -4.54 0.21 1.04
C HIS A 157 -5.99 0.61 1.37
N LEU A 158 -6.96 0.21 0.53
CA LEU A 158 -8.37 0.38 0.83
C LEU A 158 -8.78 -0.55 1.98
N PRO A 159 -9.58 -0.07 2.95
CA PRO A 159 -10.20 -0.93 3.94
C PRO A 159 -11.24 -1.85 3.28
N PHE A 160 -11.53 -2.99 3.93
CA PHE A 160 -12.42 -4.04 3.42
C PHE A 160 -13.81 -3.53 3.04
N SER A 161 -14.33 -2.53 3.75
CA SER A 161 -15.67 -1.96 3.54
C SER A 161 -15.85 -1.20 2.24
N ILE A 162 -14.76 -0.84 1.55
CA ILE A 162 -14.78 -0.23 0.21
C ILE A 162 -14.02 -1.06 -0.83
N LEU A 163 -13.89 -2.36 -0.54
CA LEU A 163 -13.55 -3.42 -1.49
C LEU A 163 -14.82 -4.25 -1.79
N PRO A 164 -14.79 -5.12 -2.82
CA PRO A 164 -15.82 -6.12 -3.06
C PRO A 164 -16.08 -6.98 -1.82
N LEU A 165 -17.34 -7.02 -1.38
CA LEU A 165 -17.74 -7.66 -0.12
C LEU A 165 -17.46 -9.17 -0.10
N ASN A 166 -17.39 -9.81 -1.26
CA ASN A 166 -17.09 -11.23 -1.43
C ASN A 166 -15.59 -11.52 -1.60
N LEU A 167 -14.70 -10.56 -1.31
CA LEU A 167 -13.24 -10.70 -1.49
C LEU A 167 -12.72 -11.98 -0.82
N LEU A 168 -13.02 -12.17 0.47
CA LEU A 168 -12.56 -13.33 1.24
C LEU A 168 -13.28 -14.63 0.86
N ASP A 169 -14.47 -14.57 0.28
CA ASP A 169 -15.15 -15.74 -0.28
C ASP A 169 -14.52 -16.18 -1.62
N THR A 170 -13.81 -15.27 -2.29
CA THR A 170 -13.29 -15.47 -3.64
C THR A 170 -11.82 -15.89 -3.63
N CYS A 171 -10.94 -15.14 -2.95
CA CYS A 171 -9.50 -15.28 -3.10
C CYS A 171 -8.73 -15.12 -1.79
N LYS A 172 -7.41 -15.32 -1.83
CA LYS A 172 -6.54 -15.21 -0.66
C LYS A 172 -6.16 -13.75 -0.41
N VAL A 173 -6.16 -13.36 0.86
CA VAL A 173 -5.75 -12.04 1.32
C VAL A 173 -4.61 -12.18 2.32
N VAL A 174 -3.56 -11.37 2.16
CA VAL A 174 -2.49 -11.21 3.12
C VAL A 174 -2.59 -9.82 3.72
N TYR A 175 -2.87 -9.74 5.02
CA TYR A 175 -2.88 -8.50 5.77
C TYR A 175 -1.62 -8.38 6.61
N VAL A 176 -0.95 -7.22 6.54
CA VAL A 176 0.24 -6.93 7.36
C VAL A 176 -0.02 -5.72 8.24
N ALA A 177 -0.03 -5.95 9.55
CA ALA A 177 -0.07 -4.91 10.57
C ALA A 177 1.35 -4.55 11.01
N ARG A 178 1.53 -3.35 11.57
CA ARG A 178 2.81 -2.89 12.11
C ARG A 178 2.59 -2.12 13.40
N ASN A 179 3.60 -2.03 14.25
CA ASN A 179 3.56 -1.14 15.39
C ASN A 179 3.11 0.28 14.96
N PRO A 180 2.04 0.85 15.55
CA PRO A 180 1.47 2.13 15.14
C PRO A 180 2.48 3.29 15.20
N LYS A 181 3.45 3.25 16.11
CA LYS A 181 4.49 4.29 16.23
C LYS A 181 5.45 4.26 15.04
N ASP A 182 5.91 3.07 14.66
CA ASP A 182 6.77 2.91 13.48
C ASP A 182 5.99 3.17 12.16
N ALA A 183 4.73 2.75 12.10
CA ALA A 183 3.86 3.04 10.97
C ALA A 183 3.69 4.56 10.78
N LEU A 184 3.36 5.30 11.85
CA LEU A 184 3.23 6.76 11.84
C LEU A 184 4.52 7.45 11.41
N SER A 185 5.65 7.15 12.06
CA SER A 185 6.95 7.74 11.70
C SER A 185 7.28 7.49 10.23
N SER A 186 7.09 6.25 9.77
CA SER A 186 7.32 5.92 8.36
C SER A 186 6.33 6.61 7.42
N TYR A 187 5.13 6.95 7.88
CA TYR A 187 4.10 7.60 7.07
C TYR A 187 4.30 9.10 6.95
N LEU A 188 4.80 9.75 8.00
CA LEU A 188 5.26 11.13 7.96
C LEU A 188 6.34 11.31 6.88
N HIS A 189 7.40 10.48 6.94
CA HIS A 189 8.46 10.50 5.94
C HIS A 189 7.92 10.32 4.53
N HIS A 190 6.99 9.37 4.35
CA HIS A 190 6.39 9.10 3.04
C HIS A 190 5.56 10.28 2.50
N HIS A 191 4.79 10.97 3.35
CA HIS A 191 4.01 12.13 2.93
C HIS A 191 4.88 13.33 2.54
N ARG A 192 6.07 13.47 3.13
CA ARG A 192 7.09 14.43 2.67
C ARG A 192 7.76 13.98 1.38
N LEU A 193 8.04 12.68 1.27
CA LEU A 193 8.76 12.11 0.13
C LEU A 193 7.93 12.11 -1.15
N ILE A 194 6.64 11.82 -1.12
CA ILE A 194 5.83 11.63 -2.33
C ILE A 194 5.06 12.90 -2.71
N LYS A 195 5.32 13.41 -3.92
CA LYS A 195 4.70 14.61 -4.53
C LYS A 195 3.17 14.58 -4.60
N ILE A 196 2.57 13.38 -4.58
CA ILE A 196 1.10 13.21 -4.56
C ILE A 196 0.49 13.78 -3.29
N HIS A 197 1.23 13.75 -2.18
CA HIS A 197 0.82 14.34 -0.91
C HIS A 197 1.47 15.71 -0.75
N ASP A 198 2.78 15.75 -0.98
CA ASP A 198 3.66 16.91 -0.80
C ASP A 198 3.47 17.60 0.56
N TYR A 199 3.51 16.83 1.65
CA TYR A 199 3.26 17.38 2.98
C TYR A 199 4.30 18.41 3.40
N GLN A 200 3.85 19.63 3.77
CA GLN A 200 4.72 20.76 4.09
C GLN A 200 4.64 21.21 5.56
N GLY A 201 3.83 20.54 6.38
CA GLY A 201 3.64 20.87 7.79
C GLY A 201 4.71 20.30 8.74
N THR A 202 4.54 20.61 10.02
CA THR A 202 5.42 20.15 11.11
C THR A 202 5.12 18.71 11.56
N ASP A 203 6.07 18.05 12.22
CA ASP A 203 5.88 16.70 12.74
C ASP A 203 4.70 16.62 13.72
N ASP A 204 4.56 17.63 14.59
CA ASP A 204 3.47 17.73 15.57
C ASP A 204 2.09 17.79 14.88
N GLN A 205 1.96 18.61 13.83
CA GLN A 205 0.72 18.67 13.04
C GLN A 205 0.43 17.35 12.34
N PHE A 206 1.46 16.66 11.81
CA PHE A 206 1.26 15.36 11.18
C PHE A 206 0.78 14.30 12.16
N VAL A 207 1.32 14.30 13.38
CA VAL A 207 0.83 13.39 14.44
C VAL A 207 -0.65 13.63 14.70
N ASP A 208 -1.07 14.90 14.80
CA ASP A 208 -2.48 15.26 14.97
C ASP A 208 -3.34 14.79 13.78
N TYR A 209 -2.87 14.97 12.53
CA TYR A 209 -3.57 14.45 11.36
C TYR A 209 -3.69 12.92 11.37
N PHE A 210 -2.64 12.20 11.75
CA PHE A 210 -2.63 10.75 11.78
C PHE A 210 -3.63 10.20 12.80
N ILE A 211 -3.60 10.70 14.04
CA ILE A 211 -4.48 10.20 15.12
C ILE A 211 -5.96 10.53 14.87
N ASN A 212 -6.24 11.61 14.12
CA ASN A 212 -7.59 12.02 13.74
C ASN A 212 -8.08 11.37 12.43
N GLY A 213 -7.28 10.50 11.79
CA GLY A 213 -7.65 9.88 10.51
C GLY A 213 -7.80 10.90 9.37
N GLN A 214 -6.97 11.95 9.40
CA GLN A 214 -6.91 13.05 8.44
C GLN A 214 -5.71 12.95 7.49
N VAL A 215 -5.15 11.75 7.35
CA VAL A 215 -4.13 11.38 6.35
C VAL A 215 -4.73 10.43 5.32
N LEU A 216 -4.04 10.23 4.19
CA LEU A 216 -4.51 9.32 3.14
C LEU A 216 -4.84 7.92 3.72
N HIS A 217 -5.92 7.32 3.22
CA HIS A 217 -6.54 6.07 3.71
C HIS A 217 -7.23 6.16 5.08
N GLY A 218 -7.26 7.33 5.73
CA GLY A 218 -8.04 7.56 6.95
C GLY A 218 -7.37 7.06 8.23
N GLY A 219 -8.16 6.54 9.17
CA GLY A 219 -7.70 6.17 10.51
C GLY A 219 -7.01 4.80 10.56
N TYR A 220 -5.81 4.74 11.15
CA TYR A 220 -5.08 3.48 11.35
C TYR A 220 -5.88 2.46 12.17
N ALA A 221 -6.45 2.91 13.29
CA ALA A 221 -7.29 2.08 14.15
C ALA A 221 -8.55 1.56 13.46
N ASP A 222 -9.20 2.37 12.62
CA ASP A 222 -10.41 1.97 11.90
C ASP A 222 -10.09 0.91 10.84
N HIS A 223 -8.98 1.08 10.12
CA HIS A 223 -8.48 0.10 9.16
C HIS A 223 -8.14 -1.25 9.83
N LEU A 224 -7.53 -1.23 11.02
CA LEU A 224 -7.30 -2.43 11.82
C LEU A 224 -8.61 -3.05 12.32
N ALA A 225 -9.58 -2.23 12.73
CA ALA A 225 -10.86 -2.70 13.26
C ALA A 225 -11.69 -3.44 12.21
N GLU A 226 -11.51 -3.17 10.92
CA GLU A 226 -12.10 -3.97 9.85
C GLU A 226 -11.39 -5.30 9.62
N ALA A 227 -10.04 -5.31 9.68
CA ALA A 227 -9.24 -6.50 9.38
C ALA A 227 -9.17 -7.50 10.55
N TRP A 228 -9.05 -7.00 11.78
CA TRP A 228 -8.77 -7.82 12.96
C TRP A 228 -9.86 -8.85 13.26
N PRO A 229 -11.17 -8.56 13.15
CA PRO A 229 -12.22 -9.56 13.32
C PRO A 229 -12.16 -10.69 12.28
N LEU A 230 -11.62 -10.40 11.09
CA LEU A 230 -11.54 -11.35 9.98
C LEU A 230 -10.34 -12.31 10.09
N ARG A 231 -9.41 -12.09 11.03
CA ARG A 231 -8.12 -12.83 11.13
C ARG A 231 -8.22 -14.35 11.24
N GLY A 232 -9.38 -14.88 11.63
CA GLY A 232 -9.65 -16.33 11.68
C GLY A 232 -10.20 -16.90 10.38
N HIS A 233 -10.44 -16.07 9.36
CA HIS A 233 -10.97 -16.51 8.07
C HIS A 233 -9.91 -17.32 7.31
N LYS A 234 -10.30 -18.47 6.74
CA LYS A 234 -9.37 -19.39 6.05
C LYS A 234 -8.58 -18.78 4.89
N ASN A 235 -9.13 -17.74 4.27
CA ASN A 235 -8.52 -17.00 3.16
C ASN A 235 -7.84 -15.69 3.61
N LEU A 236 -7.66 -15.46 4.91
CA LEU A 236 -6.93 -14.29 5.42
C LEU A 236 -5.72 -14.72 6.24
N ALA A 237 -4.52 -14.41 5.75
CA ALA A 237 -3.30 -14.46 6.56
C ALA A 237 -3.06 -13.09 7.20
N PHE A 238 -3.21 -12.99 8.53
CA PHE A 238 -2.91 -11.78 9.29
C PHE A 238 -1.51 -11.87 9.88
N LEU A 239 -0.62 -10.98 9.44
CA LEU A 239 0.80 -10.96 9.78
C LEU A 239 1.19 -9.66 10.50
N PHE A 240 2.30 -9.70 11.22
CA PHE A 240 2.95 -8.53 11.79
C PHE A 240 4.29 -8.28 11.10
N TYR A 241 4.57 -7.02 10.77
CA TYR A 241 5.85 -6.60 10.21
C TYR A 241 7.02 -7.01 11.12
N GLU A 242 6.83 -6.92 12.43
CA GLU A 242 7.83 -7.29 13.44
C GLU A 242 8.15 -8.79 13.40
N ASP A 243 7.15 -9.64 13.16
CA ASP A 243 7.34 -11.10 13.08
C ASP A 243 8.10 -11.47 11.80
N LEU A 244 7.78 -10.82 10.68
CA LEU A 244 8.52 -10.95 9.42
C LEU A 244 10.00 -10.56 9.61
N LYS A 245 10.27 -9.53 10.42
CA LYS A 245 11.65 -9.10 10.72
C LYS A 245 12.38 -10.04 11.67
N ARG A 246 11.68 -10.57 12.67
CA ARG A 246 12.27 -11.42 13.71
C ARG A 246 12.59 -12.82 13.21
N ASP A 247 11.68 -13.43 12.46
CA ASP A 247 11.84 -14.80 11.95
C ASP A 247 11.28 -14.91 10.52
N PRO A 248 12.01 -14.39 9.52
CA PRO A 248 11.57 -14.43 8.13
C PRO A 248 11.38 -15.87 7.61
N ASP A 249 12.19 -16.82 8.08
CA ASP A 249 12.11 -18.22 7.66
C ASP A 249 10.78 -18.86 8.06
N ALA A 250 10.37 -18.70 9.32
CA ALA A 250 9.07 -19.18 9.77
C ALA A 250 7.90 -18.51 9.03
N GLN A 251 7.98 -17.19 8.81
CA GLN A 251 6.92 -16.47 8.09
C GLN A 251 6.80 -16.89 6.62
N LEU A 252 7.93 -17.13 5.93
CA LEU A 252 7.93 -17.61 4.55
C LEU A 252 7.33 -19.02 4.45
N LYS A 253 7.62 -19.91 5.40
CA LYS A 253 7.00 -21.25 5.47
C LYS A 253 5.50 -21.18 5.73
N ASN A 254 5.05 -20.29 6.62
CA ASN A 254 3.62 -20.07 6.86
C ASN A 254 2.90 -19.53 5.63
N LEU A 255 3.54 -18.59 4.90
CA LEU A 255 3.01 -18.08 3.64
C LEU A 255 2.95 -19.17 2.57
N ASP A 256 3.97 -20.01 2.43
CA ASP A 256 3.97 -21.12 1.47
C ASP A 256 2.83 -22.11 1.75
N ALA A 257 2.62 -22.47 3.02
CA ALA A 257 1.50 -23.31 3.43
C ALA A 257 0.13 -22.64 3.17
N PHE A 258 0.01 -21.34 3.44
CA PHE A 258 -1.21 -20.58 3.19
C PHE A 258 -1.52 -20.46 1.69
N LEU A 259 -0.51 -20.18 0.86
CA LEU A 259 -0.63 -20.07 -0.59
C LEU A 259 -0.78 -21.43 -1.27
N GLY A 260 -0.26 -22.50 -0.66
CA GLY A 260 -0.22 -23.83 -1.25
C GLY A 260 0.74 -23.91 -2.44
N THR A 261 1.82 -23.12 -2.42
CA THR A 261 2.81 -23.07 -3.51
C THR A 261 3.72 -24.29 -3.53
N GLY A 262 3.98 -24.93 -2.38
CA GLY A 262 4.77 -26.15 -2.28
C GLY A 262 6.25 -25.93 -2.60
N LEU A 263 6.78 -24.76 -2.22
CA LEU A 263 8.16 -24.38 -2.49
C LEU A 263 9.15 -25.22 -1.67
N THR A 264 10.29 -25.52 -2.27
CA THR A 264 11.41 -26.16 -1.57
C THR A 264 12.11 -25.18 -0.61
N ASP A 265 12.86 -25.70 0.39
CA ASP A 265 13.66 -24.85 1.27
C ASP A 265 14.64 -23.95 0.48
N GLN A 266 15.21 -24.46 -0.63
CA GLN A 266 16.08 -23.67 -1.50
C GLN A 266 15.35 -22.52 -2.21
N GLN A 267 14.12 -22.74 -2.67
CA GLN A 267 13.29 -21.69 -3.27
C GLN A 267 12.84 -20.67 -2.24
N LEU A 268 12.55 -21.08 -1.00
CA LEU A 268 12.27 -20.16 0.09
C LEU A 268 13.52 -19.31 0.45
N ASP A 269 14.70 -19.90 0.43
CA ASP A 269 15.96 -19.17 0.58
C ASP A 269 16.20 -18.17 -0.56
N ASN A 270 15.87 -18.53 -1.80
CA ASN A 270 15.91 -17.62 -2.95
C ASN A 270 14.98 -16.41 -2.74
N VAL A 271 13.73 -16.65 -2.31
CA VAL A 271 12.76 -15.60 -1.98
C VAL A 271 13.31 -14.70 -0.87
N LYS A 272 13.78 -15.29 0.23
CA LYS A 272 14.36 -14.54 1.37
C LYS A 272 15.51 -13.65 0.93
N ASN A 273 16.43 -14.19 0.13
CA ASN A 273 17.59 -13.46 -0.35
C ASN A 273 17.18 -12.32 -1.30
N ARG A 274 16.34 -12.58 -2.32
CA ARG A 274 15.90 -11.56 -3.29
C ARG A 274 15.14 -10.41 -2.63
N THR A 275 14.35 -10.73 -1.61
CA THR A 275 13.45 -9.78 -0.92
C THR A 275 14.06 -9.20 0.36
N GLY A 276 15.33 -9.52 0.67
CA GLY A 276 16.06 -8.89 1.75
C GLY A 276 16.18 -7.38 1.55
N PHE A 277 16.15 -6.62 2.65
CA PHE A 277 16.14 -5.15 2.62
C PHE A 277 17.26 -4.55 1.76
N SER A 278 18.50 -5.04 1.92
CA SER A 278 19.66 -4.55 1.15
C SER A 278 19.51 -4.81 -0.35
N ASN A 279 19.03 -5.99 -0.74
CA ASN A 279 18.86 -6.37 -2.13
C ASN A 279 17.70 -5.61 -2.80
N MET A 280 16.57 -5.45 -2.11
CA MET A 280 15.47 -4.60 -2.59
C MET A 280 15.90 -3.13 -2.72
N LYS A 281 16.66 -2.61 -1.75
CA LYS A 281 17.15 -1.23 -1.78
C LYS A 281 18.13 -1.01 -2.94
N ALA A 282 19.02 -1.98 -3.21
CA ALA A 282 19.96 -1.91 -4.32
C ALA A 282 19.28 -1.95 -5.70
N ARG A 283 18.15 -2.66 -5.82
CA ARG A 283 17.35 -2.73 -7.06
C ARG A 283 16.42 -1.51 -7.26
N MET A 284 16.29 -0.64 -6.26
CA MET A 284 15.40 0.52 -6.37
C MET A 284 15.91 1.49 -7.44
N GLY A 285 15.08 1.76 -8.44
CA GLY A 285 15.42 2.64 -9.57
C GLY A 285 16.14 1.93 -10.72
N ALA A 286 16.45 0.65 -10.59
CA ALA A 286 17.02 -0.21 -11.64
C ALA A 286 15.93 -1.04 -12.34
N CYS A 287 14.76 -0.45 -12.61
CA CYS A 287 13.68 -1.14 -13.29
C CYS A 287 13.89 -1.13 -14.81
N VAL A 288 13.49 -2.22 -15.47
CA VAL A 288 13.45 -2.29 -16.93
C VAL A 288 12.06 -1.93 -17.45
N ALA A 289 12.00 -1.27 -18.60
CA ALA A 289 10.76 -1.06 -19.34
C ALA A 289 10.29 -2.38 -19.96
N VAL A 290 9.01 -2.43 -20.35
CA VAL A 290 8.43 -3.59 -21.04
C VAL A 290 9.06 -3.93 -22.39
N ASP A 291 9.87 -3.03 -22.92
CA ASP A 291 10.59 -3.18 -24.19
C ASP A 291 12.07 -3.55 -23.99
N GLY A 292 12.51 -3.76 -22.74
CA GLY A 292 13.84 -4.28 -22.37
C GLY A 292 14.89 -3.22 -22.02
N ASP A 293 14.62 -1.93 -22.24
CA ASP A 293 15.55 -0.86 -21.89
C ASP A 293 15.52 -0.53 -20.40
N ALA A 294 16.70 -0.30 -19.80
CA ALA A 294 16.80 0.29 -18.47
C ALA A 294 16.32 1.75 -18.54
N VAL A 295 15.41 2.14 -17.66
CA VAL A 295 14.90 3.52 -17.64
C VAL A 295 15.07 4.09 -16.24
N GLU A 296 16.01 5.03 -16.12
CA GLU A 296 16.26 5.75 -14.88
C GLU A 296 15.07 6.65 -14.53
N GLY A 297 14.66 6.66 -13.26
CA GLY A 297 13.58 7.52 -12.78
C GLY A 297 12.15 7.03 -13.07
N MET A 298 11.95 5.74 -13.36
CA MET A 298 10.61 5.14 -13.42
C MET A 298 10.07 4.71 -12.04
N GLY A 299 8.77 4.45 -11.99
CA GLY A 299 8.07 3.96 -10.80
C GLY A 299 7.89 5.04 -9.73
N VAL A 300 7.89 4.62 -8.46
CA VAL A 300 7.66 5.53 -7.34
C VAL A 300 8.71 6.65 -7.23
N THR A 301 9.89 6.47 -7.82
CA THR A 301 10.99 7.45 -7.76
C THR A 301 10.71 8.74 -8.53
N ALA A 302 9.97 8.66 -9.65
CA ALA A 302 9.48 9.84 -10.39
C ALA A 302 8.65 10.78 -9.50
N LEU A 303 7.99 10.20 -8.51
CA LEU A 303 7.08 10.89 -7.59
C LEU A 303 7.82 11.48 -6.39
N PHE A 304 9.15 11.34 -6.28
CA PHE A 304 9.87 11.84 -5.12
C PHE A 304 10.04 13.35 -5.14
N ASN A 305 9.82 13.98 -3.99
CA ASN A 305 10.30 15.31 -3.67
C ASN A 305 11.81 15.23 -3.45
N ALA A 306 12.58 15.93 -4.29
CA ALA A 306 14.04 15.86 -4.29
C ALA A 306 14.66 16.30 -2.95
N LYS A 307 14.03 17.26 -2.25
CA LYS A 307 14.49 17.71 -0.94
C LYS A 307 14.28 16.62 0.12
N ALA A 308 13.07 16.08 0.21
CA ALA A 308 12.75 15.01 1.16
C ALA A 308 13.53 13.71 0.88
N ALA A 309 13.89 13.43 -0.38
CA ALA A 309 14.71 12.28 -0.73
C ALA A 309 16.12 12.31 -0.10
N GLN A 310 16.65 13.50 0.23
CA GLN A 310 17.93 13.65 0.94
C GLN A 310 17.85 13.21 2.41
N GLU A 311 16.66 13.26 3.01
CA GLU A 311 16.39 12.82 4.40
C GLU A 311 16.15 11.30 4.49
N GLY A 312 16.21 10.61 3.35
CA GLY A 312 16.03 9.17 3.22
C GLY A 312 15.16 8.82 2.01
N GLY A 313 15.58 7.80 1.25
CA GLY A 313 14.78 7.27 0.15
C GLY A 313 13.56 6.48 0.62
N PHE A 314 12.84 5.88 -0.33
CA PHE A 314 11.66 5.04 -0.04
C PHE A 314 11.99 3.83 0.85
N TYR A 315 13.17 3.24 0.69
CA TYR A 315 13.76 2.28 1.63
C TYR A 315 14.63 3.02 2.64
N ARG A 316 14.00 3.46 3.74
CA ARG A 316 14.62 4.31 4.76
C ARG A 316 15.52 3.51 5.73
N LYS A 317 14.93 2.92 6.78
CA LYS A 317 15.66 2.20 7.86
C LYS A 317 15.48 0.68 7.85
N GLY A 318 14.31 0.14 7.48
CA GLY A 318 14.07 -1.31 7.40
C GLY A 318 14.11 -2.05 8.75
N LYS A 319 13.83 -1.34 9.86
CA LYS A 319 13.91 -1.83 11.24
C LYS A 319 12.56 -1.67 11.95
N ALA A 320 12.33 -2.49 12.98
CA ALA A 320 11.34 -2.25 14.02
C ALA A 320 11.96 -1.39 15.14
N GLY A 321 11.15 -0.61 15.86
CA GLY A 321 11.58 0.21 16.98
C GLY A 321 12.25 1.54 16.61
N SER A 322 12.30 1.89 15.32
CA SER A 322 12.95 3.13 14.84
C SER A 322 12.25 4.41 15.30
N TRP A 323 10.97 4.30 15.67
CA TRP A 323 10.20 5.39 16.26
C TRP A 323 10.87 6.02 17.51
N LYS A 324 11.71 5.28 18.25
CA LYS A 324 12.45 5.79 19.41
C LYS A 324 13.41 6.93 19.05
N GLU A 325 13.91 6.94 17.81
CA GLU A 325 14.80 7.98 17.27
C GLU A 325 14.02 9.09 16.55
N ASP A 326 12.81 8.79 16.06
CA ASP A 326 12.07 9.64 15.14
C ASP A 326 10.95 10.47 15.81
N ILE A 327 10.46 10.05 16.98
CA ILE A 327 9.29 10.67 17.64
C ILE A 327 9.72 11.41 18.91
N SER A 328 9.33 12.69 19.01
CA SER A 328 9.56 13.52 20.21
C SER A 328 8.76 13.02 21.43
N GLU A 329 9.24 13.27 22.64
CA GLU A 329 8.54 12.89 23.89
C GLU A 329 7.11 13.46 23.96
N LYS A 330 6.94 14.71 23.50
CA LYS A 330 5.62 15.37 23.40
C LYS A 330 4.65 14.57 22.54
N ASN A 331 5.09 14.13 21.37
CA ASN A 331 4.25 13.37 20.45
C ASN A 331 4.05 11.93 20.91
N LEU A 332 5.04 11.34 21.58
CA LEU A 332 4.95 10.00 22.13
C LEU A 332 3.76 9.86 23.08
N ALA A 333 3.57 10.81 24.01
CA ALA A 333 2.45 10.79 24.94
C ALA A 333 1.08 10.88 24.25
N LYS A 334 0.97 11.69 23.18
CA LYS A 334 -0.26 11.77 22.36
C LYS A 334 -0.55 10.44 21.67
N ILE A 335 0.48 9.84 21.08
CA ILE A 335 0.37 8.57 20.34
C ILE A 335 0.04 7.42 21.29
N ASP A 336 0.65 7.37 22.47
CA ASP A 336 0.35 6.34 23.47
C ASP A 336 -1.09 6.40 23.95
N ARG A 337 -1.63 7.61 24.17
CA ARG A 337 -3.05 7.80 24.47
C ARG A 337 -3.93 7.30 23.32
N TYR A 338 -3.62 7.69 22.08
CA TYR A 338 -4.33 7.22 20.90
C TYR A 338 -4.33 5.68 20.80
N ILE A 339 -3.18 5.04 21.00
CA ILE A 339 -3.07 3.57 20.98
C ILE A 339 -3.95 2.95 22.06
N ALA A 340 -3.91 3.47 23.29
CA ALA A 340 -4.71 2.95 24.38
C ALA A 340 -6.22 3.08 24.09
N GLU A 341 -6.67 4.24 23.64
CA GLU A 341 -8.10 4.56 23.47
C GLU A 341 -8.70 4.02 22.17
N GLN A 342 -7.94 4.03 21.07
CA GLN A 342 -8.47 3.71 19.74
C GLN A 342 -8.08 2.31 19.26
N ILE A 343 -6.99 1.73 19.77
CA ILE A 343 -6.55 0.39 19.35
C ILE A 343 -6.79 -0.61 20.48
N THR A 344 -6.13 -0.44 21.62
CA THR A 344 -6.19 -1.41 22.73
C THR A 344 -7.60 -1.54 23.30
N ALA A 345 -8.32 -0.44 23.49
CA ALA A 345 -9.69 -0.50 24.01
C ALA A 345 -10.68 -1.17 23.03
N LYS A 346 -10.48 -0.99 21.71
CA LYS A 346 -11.35 -1.58 20.67
C LYS A 346 -10.97 -3.02 20.32
N MET A 347 -9.68 -3.36 20.43
CA MET A 347 -9.10 -4.65 20.06
C MET A 347 -8.14 -5.12 21.16
N PRO A 348 -8.63 -5.52 22.35
CA PRO A 348 -7.80 -5.81 23.52
C PRO A 348 -6.82 -6.98 23.30
N ASP A 349 -7.20 -7.94 22.46
CA ASP A 349 -6.40 -9.11 22.10
C ASP A 349 -5.34 -8.82 21.01
N LEU A 350 -5.41 -7.66 20.34
CA LEU A 350 -4.41 -7.25 19.37
C LEU A 350 -3.17 -6.74 20.13
N LYS A 351 -2.04 -7.43 19.95
CA LYS A 351 -0.75 -7.05 20.53
C LYS A 351 0.28 -6.86 19.43
N PHE A 352 0.99 -5.75 19.48
CA PHE A 352 2.17 -5.50 18.66
C PHE A 352 3.43 -5.88 19.43
N SER A 353 4.46 -6.34 18.73
CA SER A 353 5.79 -6.43 19.34
C SER A 353 6.35 -5.01 19.51
N TYR A 354 6.80 -4.68 20.71
CA TYR A 354 7.43 -3.40 21.04
C TYR A 354 8.90 -3.67 21.38
N GLU A 355 9.68 -4.12 20.38
CA GLU A 355 11.13 -4.31 20.54
C GLU A 355 11.85 -2.97 20.82
#